data_AF-A0A1F2Q7N0-F1
#
_entry.id   AF-A0A1F2Q7N0-F1
#
_cell.length_a   1.000
_cell.length_b   1.000
_cell.length_c   1.000
_cell.angle_alpha   90.00
_cell.angle_beta   90.00
_cell.angle_gamma   90.00
#
_symmetry.space_group_name_H-M   'P 1'
#
loop_
_entity.id
_entity.type
_entity.pdbx_description
1 polymer ?
#
loop_
_entity_poly.entity_id
_entity_poly.type
_entity_poly.pdbx_seq_one_letter_code
_entity_poly.pdbx_strand_id
1 'polypeptide(L)'
;MADASSYLNADRQADGEALAGALTSLPLKDVTLLLTTVAKEALTGPVTAAVRKRGEVRFLALPEKPKPWEDIRVSPGQRHLLGSVVARVAPVLAGQDEVVDALCEAYGFRPRELAQAAERLLLGGEVSAAEVREQAGVGDCSLRDLEEALLACTPERFVRLAAVVASGGVLTDWWGKVVAPDRAAMVLASTFGRLLRQALAVRGHAARAGLSAELKADRCSGTRWYNQTFQPRLYPRLAADIEATPGSPAEGRSSWQLHRSFRLAAAYSEPELIEALARLAGSRAERDRSPSALADVSGLVLGFIGNRAASPAHTAASG
;
A
#
# COMPACT_ATOMS: atom_id res chain seq x y z
N MET A 1 26.29 4.15 -1.28
CA MET A 1 26.58 3.43 -0.02
C MET A 1 27.00 2.03 -0.39
N ALA A 2 28.20 1.60 -0.01
CA ALA A 2 28.63 0.22 -0.19
C ALA A 2 27.86 -0.69 0.77
N ASP A 3 27.39 -1.83 0.29
CA ASP A 3 26.61 -2.79 1.06
C ASP A 3 27.52 -3.56 2.04
N ALA A 4 27.47 -3.17 3.31
CA ALA A 4 28.27 -3.75 4.38
C ALA A 4 27.71 -5.09 4.90
N SER A 5 26.52 -5.51 4.45
CA SER A 5 25.85 -6.74 4.90
C SER A 5 26.72 -7.98 4.70
N SER A 6 27.55 -7.98 3.65
CA SER A 6 28.48 -9.05 3.31
C SER A 6 29.63 -9.26 4.30
N TYR A 7 29.99 -8.27 5.11
CA TYR A 7 31.08 -8.35 6.09
C TYR A 7 30.62 -8.74 7.50
N LEU A 8 29.30 -8.83 7.71
CA LEU A 8 28.69 -9.01 9.04
C LEU A 8 28.07 -10.41 9.23
N ASN A 9 28.12 -11.27 8.21
CA ASN A 9 27.65 -12.66 8.28
C ASN A 9 28.78 -13.62 8.67
N ALA A 10 28.44 -14.64 9.48
CA ALA A 10 29.37 -15.58 10.10
C ALA A 10 30.20 -16.44 9.12
N ASP A 11 29.80 -16.52 7.85
CA ASP A 11 30.42 -17.39 6.84
C ASP A 11 31.81 -16.93 6.35
N ARG A 12 32.31 -15.76 6.82
CA ARG A 12 33.66 -15.27 6.52
C ARG A 12 34.38 -14.70 7.75
N GLN A 13 34.72 -15.59 8.67
CA GLN A 13 35.41 -15.26 9.93
C GLN A 13 36.70 -14.43 9.73
N ALA A 14 37.49 -14.70 8.69
CA ALA A 14 38.73 -13.97 8.39
C ALA A 14 38.50 -12.50 7.97
N ASP A 15 37.46 -12.23 7.16
CA ASP A 15 37.10 -10.86 6.76
C ASP A 15 36.56 -10.06 7.96
N GLY A 16 35.84 -10.74 8.86
CA GLY A 16 35.34 -10.17 10.12
C GLY A 16 36.45 -9.81 11.11
N GLU A 17 37.53 -10.60 11.19
CA GLU A 17 38.70 -10.30 12.02
C GLU A 17 39.48 -9.09 11.50
N ALA A 18 39.66 -8.98 10.18
CA ALA A 18 40.31 -7.83 9.56
C ALA A 18 39.53 -6.52 9.84
N LEU A 19 38.21 -6.55 9.69
CA LEU A 19 37.34 -5.41 10.01
C LEU A 19 37.35 -5.08 11.52
N ALA A 20 37.32 -6.09 12.39
CA ALA A 20 37.42 -5.91 13.84
C ALA A 20 38.75 -5.26 14.25
N GLY A 21 39.85 -5.66 13.61
CA GLY A 21 41.17 -5.05 13.77
C GLY A 21 41.16 -3.57 13.38
N ALA A 22 40.66 -3.26 12.18
CA ALA A 22 40.56 -1.88 11.68
C ALA A 22 39.68 -0.99 12.59
N LEU A 23 38.55 -1.51 13.07
CA LEU A 23 37.66 -0.81 14.00
C LEU A 23 38.32 -0.56 15.36
N THR A 24 39.20 -1.44 15.81
CA THR A 24 39.91 -1.28 17.08
C THR A 24 40.99 -0.20 16.97
N SER A 25 41.67 -0.10 15.82
CA SER A 25 42.72 0.90 15.58
C SER A 25 42.20 2.27 15.14
N LEU A 26 40.91 2.40 14.82
CA LEU A 26 40.35 3.62 14.27
C LEU A 26 40.39 4.78 15.29
N PRO A 27 41.00 5.94 14.98
CA PRO A 27 40.94 7.11 15.85
C PRO A 27 39.55 7.76 15.75
N LEU A 28 38.75 7.64 16.82
CA LEU A 28 37.39 8.18 16.91
C LEU A 28 37.34 9.44 17.77
N LYS A 29 38.27 10.38 17.55
CA LYS A 29 38.26 11.64 18.31
C LYS A 29 37.11 12.51 17.79
N ASP A 30 36.18 12.84 18.68
CA ASP A 30 35.02 13.71 18.42
C ASP A 30 34.07 13.22 17.31
N VAL A 31 34.10 11.93 16.97
CA VAL A 31 33.27 11.31 15.92
C VAL A 31 32.55 10.07 16.45
N THR A 32 31.23 10.02 16.28
CA THR A 32 30.41 8.83 16.56
C THR A 32 30.32 7.97 15.31
N LEU A 33 30.84 6.74 15.38
CA LEU A 33 30.64 5.72 14.35
C LEU A 33 29.38 4.91 14.67
N LEU A 34 28.38 4.96 13.79
CA LEU A 34 27.18 4.14 13.87
C LEU A 34 27.27 3.00 12.84
N LEU A 35 27.18 1.76 13.32
CA LEU A 35 27.08 0.57 12.49
C LEU A 35 25.70 -0.05 12.69
N THR A 36 24.94 -0.18 11.60
CA THR A 36 23.61 -0.81 11.61
C THR A 36 23.58 -1.97 10.64
N THR A 37 22.85 -3.02 11.00
CA THR A 37 22.61 -4.18 10.15
C THR A 37 21.28 -4.81 10.50
N VAL A 38 20.67 -5.49 9.53
CA VAL A 38 19.41 -6.21 9.69
C VAL A 38 19.74 -7.69 9.83
N ALA A 39 19.48 -8.24 11.01
CA ALA A 39 19.70 -9.65 11.32
C ALA A 39 18.48 -10.22 12.05
N LYS A 40 18.18 -11.51 11.85
CA LYS A 40 17.07 -12.20 12.55
C LYS A 40 17.34 -12.39 14.04
N GLU A 41 18.61 -12.48 14.42
CA GLU A 41 19.06 -12.74 15.78
C GLU A 41 20.22 -11.81 16.13
N ALA A 42 20.51 -11.69 17.43
CA ALA A 42 21.64 -10.91 17.92
C ALA A 42 22.95 -11.48 17.38
N LEU A 43 23.69 -10.66 16.63
CA LEU A 43 24.95 -11.09 16.01
C LEU A 43 26.03 -11.35 17.06
N THR A 44 26.66 -12.52 16.98
CA THR A 44 27.82 -12.90 17.80
C THR A 44 29.04 -13.03 16.89
N GLY A 45 30.15 -12.36 17.20
CA GLY A 45 31.37 -12.46 16.39
C GLY A 45 32.45 -11.41 16.70
N PRO A 46 33.60 -11.46 16.00
CA PRO A 46 34.75 -10.59 16.25
C PRO A 46 34.44 -9.10 16.11
N VAL A 47 33.65 -8.72 15.11
CA VAL A 47 33.23 -7.32 14.87
C VAL A 47 32.34 -6.83 16.02
N THR A 48 31.33 -7.61 16.43
CA THR A 48 30.47 -7.29 17.57
C THR A 48 31.29 -7.12 18.85
N ALA A 49 32.27 -8.00 19.08
CA ALA A 49 33.15 -7.92 20.25
C ALA A 49 34.05 -6.67 20.21
N ALA A 50 34.60 -6.31 19.05
CA ALA A 50 35.42 -5.11 18.89
C ALA A 50 34.61 -3.82 19.13
N VAL A 51 33.39 -3.74 18.59
CA VAL A 51 32.49 -2.59 18.83
C VAL A 51 32.09 -2.52 20.30
N ARG A 52 31.74 -3.64 20.93
CA ARG A 52 31.36 -3.71 22.36
C ARG A 52 32.49 -3.28 23.30
N LYS A 53 33.76 -3.50 22.94
CA LYS A 53 34.91 -3.05 23.74
C LYS A 53 35.07 -1.52 23.75
N ARG A 54 34.62 -0.83 22.70
CA ARG A 54 34.83 0.61 22.53
C ARG A 54 33.54 1.43 22.69
N GLY A 55 32.38 0.79 22.72
CA GLY A 55 31.09 1.47 22.78
C GLY A 55 29.92 0.52 23.03
N GLU A 56 28.73 0.95 22.62
CA GLU A 56 27.48 0.25 22.88
C GLU A 56 27.07 -0.63 21.69
N VAL A 57 26.62 -1.86 21.98
CA VAL A 57 26.00 -2.75 21.00
C VAL A 57 24.59 -3.08 21.50
N ARG A 58 23.57 -2.70 20.72
CA ARG A 58 22.17 -3.03 20.99
C ARG A 58 21.60 -3.88 19.86
N PHE A 59 20.98 -4.99 20.23
CA PHE A 59 20.09 -5.72 19.33
C PHE A 59 18.66 -5.24 19.57
N LEU A 60 18.02 -4.74 18.52
CA LEU A 60 16.64 -4.26 18.56
C LEU A 60 15.75 -5.33 17.93
N ALA A 61 15.14 -6.18 18.77
CA ALA A 61 14.23 -7.21 18.33
C ALA A 61 12.88 -6.60 17.91
N LEU A 62 12.81 -6.11 16.68
CA LEU A 62 11.55 -5.61 16.12
C LEU A 62 10.60 -6.81 15.88
N PRO A 63 9.29 -6.66 16.17
CA PRO A 63 8.33 -7.71 15.93
C PRO A 63 8.16 -7.95 14.42
N GLU A 64 8.24 -9.22 14.01
CA GLU A 64 7.95 -9.60 12.62
C GLU A 64 6.46 -9.46 12.34
N LYS A 65 6.10 -9.08 11.11
CA LYS A 65 4.71 -8.98 10.70
C LYS A 65 4.06 -10.37 10.79
N PRO A 66 3.00 -10.55 11.61
CA PRO A 66 2.36 -11.86 11.78
C PRO A 66 1.67 -12.24 10.47
N LYS A 67 1.56 -13.55 10.23
CA LYS A 67 0.76 -14.02 9.10
C LYS A 67 -0.72 -13.84 9.41
N PRO A 68 -1.59 -13.74 8.39
CA PRO A 68 -3.02 -13.43 8.59
C PRO A 68 -3.81 -14.41 9.47
N TRP A 69 -3.29 -15.62 9.69
CA TRP A 69 -3.92 -16.68 10.48
C TRP A 69 -3.23 -16.92 11.83
N GLU A 70 -2.23 -16.12 12.17
CA GLU A 70 -1.48 -16.25 13.43
C GLU A 70 -2.03 -15.23 14.44
N ASP A 71 -2.59 -15.73 15.56
CA ASP A 71 -2.99 -14.89 16.69
C ASP A 71 -1.78 -14.60 17.58
N ILE A 72 -0.92 -13.68 17.10
CA ILE A 72 0.32 -13.29 17.78
C ILE A 72 0.12 -11.93 18.42
N ARG A 73 0.51 -11.83 19.70
CA ARG A 73 0.60 -10.56 20.43
C ARG A 73 2.03 -10.11 20.56
N VAL A 74 2.23 -8.80 20.65
CA VAL A 74 3.53 -8.20 20.93
C VAL A 74 3.99 -8.65 22.31
N SER A 75 5.19 -9.23 22.40
CA SER A 75 5.75 -9.67 23.69
C SER A 75 6.06 -8.46 24.60
N PRO A 76 6.17 -8.65 25.94
CA PRO A 76 6.51 -7.56 26.85
C PRO A 76 7.82 -6.84 26.51
N GLY A 77 8.84 -7.58 26.03
CA GLY A 77 10.12 -7.01 25.61
C GLY A 77 10.00 -6.16 24.33
N GLN A 78 9.23 -6.62 23.34
CA GLN A 78 8.93 -5.86 22.13
C GLN A 78 8.10 -4.61 22.46
N ARG A 79 7.15 -4.71 23.40
CA ARG A 79 6.35 -3.58 23.85
C ARG A 79 7.22 -2.50 24.50
N HIS A 80 8.18 -2.87 25.34
CA HIS A 80 9.12 -1.91 25.93
C HIS A 80 9.96 -1.18 24.85
N LEU A 81 10.41 -1.91 23.83
CA LEU A 81 11.11 -1.33 22.69
C LEU A 81 10.23 -0.35 21.91
N LEU A 82 8.98 -0.73 21.61
CA LEU A 82 8.03 0.13 20.90
C LEU A 82 7.65 1.36 21.73
N GLY A 83 7.47 1.22 23.04
CA GLY A 83 7.29 2.36 23.95
C GLY A 83 8.47 3.33 23.92
N SER A 84 9.70 2.82 23.77
CA SER A 84 10.89 3.66 23.58
C SER A 84 10.89 4.41 22.24
N VAL A 85 10.32 3.80 21.18
CA VAL A 85 10.10 4.48 19.90
C VAL A 85 9.07 5.60 20.07
N VAL A 86 7.93 5.35 20.74
CA VAL A 86 6.92 6.37 21.03
C VAL A 86 7.54 7.52 21.84
N ALA A 87 8.28 7.22 22.91
CA ALA A 87 8.92 8.23 23.74
C ALA A 87 9.95 9.09 22.97
N ARG A 88 10.54 8.56 21.89
CA ARG A 88 11.49 9.28 21.04
C ARG A 88 10.81 10.32 20.15
N VAL A 89 9.67 9.97 19.56
CA VAL A 89 8.95 10.82 18.59
C VAL A 89 7.87 11.68 19.25
N ALA A 90 7.31 11.18 20.35
CA ALA A 90 6.23 11.79 21.10
C ALA A 90 6.47 11.67 22.62
N PRO A 91 7.45 12.41 23.19
CA PRO A 91 7.86 12.28 24.59
C PRO A 91 6.73 12.48 25.60
N VAL A 92 5.74 13.31 25.25
CA VAL A 92 4.56 13.63 26.08
C VAL A 92 3.66 12.40 26.30
N LEU A 93 3.73 11.41 25.40
CA LEU A 93 2.98 10.16 25.50
C LEU A 93 3.66 9.11 26.39
N ALA A 94 4.94 9.30 26.75
CA ALA A 94 5.74 8.29 27.46
C ALA A 94 5.24 7.99 28.88
N GLY A 95 4.43 8.87 29.47
CA GLY A 95 3.76 8.65 30.77
C GLY A 95 2.28 8.26 30.66
N GLN A 96 1.78 8.00 29.46
CA GLN A 96 0.38 7.67 29.20
C GLN A 96 0.26 6.20 28.79
N ASP A 97 0.35 5.31 29.77
CA ASP A 97 0.42 3.86 29.54
C ASP A 97 -0.77 3.35 28.70
N GLU A 98 -2.00 3.79 28.98
CA GLU A 98 -3.18 3.37 28.19
C GLU A 98 -3.11 3.76 26.71
N VAL A 99 -2.47 4.88 26.39
CA VAL A 99 -2.31 5.39 25.02
C VAL A 99 -1.21 4.64 24.29
N VAL A 100 -0.08 4.40 24.98
CA VAL A 100 1.03 3.60 24.46
C VAL A 100 0.57 2.16 24.20
N ASP A 101 -0.31 1.64 25.05
CA ASP A 101 -0.92 0.33 24.94
C ASP A 101 -1.79 0.24 23.69
N ALA A 102 -2.69 1.20 23.53
CA ALA A 102 -3.54 1.27 22.35
C ALA A 102 -2.70 1.40 21.05
N LEU A 103 -1.59 2.14 21.08
CA LEU A 103 -0.68 2.28 19.93
C LEU A 103 0.03 0.96 19.62
N CYS A 104 0.49 0.24 20.65
CA CYS A 104 1.13 -1.06 20.49
C CYS A 104 0.15 -2.14 20.03
N GLU A 105 -1.10 -2.11 20.52
CA GLU A 105 -2.17 -3.01 20.07
C GLU A 105 -2.50 -2.78 18.58
N ALA A 106 -2.62 -1.52 18.16
CA ALA A 106 -2.99 -1.17 16.80
C ALA A 106 -1.85 -1.33 15.78
N TYR A 107 -0.62 -0.95 16.16
CA TYR A 107 0.49 -0.77 15.23
C TYR A 107 1.76 -1.51 15.65
N GLY A 108 1.71 -2.39 16.65
CA GLY A 108 2.90 -2.98 17.25
C GLY A 108 3.79 -3.74 16.27
N PHE A 109 3.22 -4.38 15.25
CA PHE A 109 3.94 -5.07 14.18
C PHE A 109 4.39 -4.17 13.02
N ARG A 110 4.14 -2.86 13.15
CA ARG A 110 4.39 -1.82 12.14
C ARG A 110 5.08 -0.62 12.81
N PRO A 111 6.35 -0.75 13.26
CA PRO A 111 7.01 0.26 14.11
C PRO A 111 7.05 1.67 13.51
N ARG A 112 7.10 1.76 12.18
CA ARG A 112 7.06 3.04 11.46
C ARG A 112 5.68 3.71 11.56
N GLU A 113 4.62 2.94 11.34
CA GLU A 113 3.23 3.43 11.43
C GLU A 113 2.88 3.77 12.88
N LEU A 114 3.40 3.01 13.84
CA LEU A 114 3.30 3.32 15.27
C LEU A 114 3.92 4.68 15.61
N ALA A 115 5.12 4.97 15.11
CA ALA A 115 5.77 6.27 15.31
C ALA A 115 4.96 7.41 14.67
N GLN A 116 4.45 7.21 13.45
CA GLN A 116 3.65 8.20 12.75
C GLN A 116 2.28 8.42 13.40
N ALA A 117 1.64 7.38 13.93
CA ALA A 117 0.40 7.49 14.69
C ALA A 117 0.63 8.27 16.00
N ALA A 118 1.74 8.01 16.70
CA ALA A 118 2.10 8.77 17.90
C ALA A 118 2.32 10.27 17.61
N GLU A 119 2.98 10.62 16.51
CA GLU A 119 3.14 12.03 16.08
C GLU A 119 1.80 12.67 15.72
N ARG A 120 0.94 11.96 14.97
CA ARG A 120 -0.41 12.45 14.61
C ARG A 120 -1.29 12.69 15.82
N LEU A 121 -1.23 11.80 16.81
CA LEU A 121 -1.99 11.93 18.05
C LEU A 121 -1.67 13.24 18.80
N LEU A 122 -0.39 13.65 18.80
CA LEU A 122 0.02 14.93 19.39
C LEU A 122 -0.50 16.14 18.61
N LEU A 123 -0.58 16.04 17.28
CA LEU A 123 -1.09 17.11 16.42
C LEU A 123 -2.62 17.27 16.52
N GLY A 124 -3.33 16.19 16.85
CA GLY A 124 -4.80 16.18 17.03
C GLY A 124 -5.28 16.91 18.29
N GLY A 125 -4.38 17.21 19.23
CA GLY A 125 -4.67 17.97 20.45
C GLY A 125 -5.37 17.16 21.57
N GLU A 126 -6.13 16.13 21.22
CA GLU A 126 -6.72 15.19 22.17
C GLU A 126 -5.90 13.88 22.21
N VAL A 127 -5.42 13.53 23.40
CA VAL A 127 -4.57 12.36 23.60
C VAL A 127 -5.33 11.34 24.44
N SER A 128 -5.89 10.32 23.79
CA SER A 128 -6.64 9.25 24.47
C SER A 128 -6.50 7.90 23.76
N ALA A 129 -6.70 6.82 24.51
CA ALA A 129 -6.72 5.47 23.95
C ALA A 129 -7.91 5.24 22.99
N ALA A 130 -8.99 6.01 23.15
CA ALA A 130 -10.14 5.97 22.23
C ALA A 130 -9.77 6.57 20.87
N GLU A 131 -9.10 7.73 20.88
CA GLU A 131 -8.60 8.39 19.66
C GLU A 131 -7.58 7.52 18.92
N VAL A 132 -6.70 6.81 19.65
CA VAL A 132 -5.78 5.85 19.02
C VAL A 132 -6.54 4.72 18.32
N ARG A 133 -7.61 4.18 18.92
CA ARG A 133 -8.42 3.13 18.32
C ARG A 133 -9.24 3.64 17.13
N GLU A 134 -9.71 4.88 17.20
CA GLU A 134 -10.34 5.57 16.08
C GLU A 134 -9.34 5.73 14.93
N GLN A 135 -8.15 6.30 15.18
CA GLN A 135 -7.07 6.41 14.19
C GLN A 135 -6.61 5.05 13.64
N ALA A 136 -6.59 4.01 14.47
CA ALA A 136 -6.27 2.64 14.06
C ALA A 136 -7.34 2.02 13.16
N GLY A 137 -8.62 2.37 13.40
CA GLY A 137 -9.73 2.10 12.50
C GLY A 137 -9.63 2.91 11.19
N VAL A 138 -8.92 4.04 11.23
CA VAL A 138 -8.67 4.93 10.10
C VAL A 138 -7.48 4.50 9.24
N GLY A 139 -6.52 3.68 9.70
CA GLY A 139 -5.55 2.98 8.84
C GLY A 139 -4.66 3.80 7.89
N ASP A 140 -3.67 3.12 7.30
CA ASP A 140 -2.95 3.61 6.11
C ASP A 140 -3.60 2.97 4.87
N CYS A 141 -3.73 3.74 3.80
CA CYS A 141 -4.21 3.22 2.53
C CYS A 141 -3.22 3.54 1.41
N SER A 142 -3.11 2.64 0.45
CA SER A 142 -2.36 2.90 -0.77
C SER A 142 -3.32 3.18 -1.92
N LEU A 143 -2.87 3.98 -2.89
CA LEU A 143 -3.57 4.12 -4.17
C LEU A 143 -3.77 2.76 -4.86
N ARG A 144 -2.87 1.81 -4.61
CA ARG A 144 -3.01 0.44 -5.09
C ARG A 144 -4.21 -0.25 -4.48
N ASP A 145 -4.47 -0.09 -3.18
CA ASP A 145 -5.65 -0.68 -2.52
C ASP A 145 -6.95 -0.07 -3.05
N LEU A 146 -6.96 1.24 -3.29
CA LEU A 146 -8.09 1.94 -3.92
C LEU A 146 -8.33 1.46 -5.36
N GLU A 147 -7.26 1.34 -6.15
CA GLU A 147 -7.32 0.77 -7.51
C GLU A 147 -7.77 -0.69 -7.51
N GLU A 148 -7.33 -1.50 -6.54
CA GLU A 148 -7.77 -2.89 -6.40
C GLU A 148 -9.25 -2.99 -6.04
N ALA A 149 -9.74 -2.14 -5.12
CA ALA A 149 -11.17 -2.08 -4.77
C ALA A 149 -12.04 -1.64 -5.96
N LEU A 150 -11.56 -0.68 -6.75
CA LEU A 150 -12.17 -0.23 -8.00
C LEU A 150 -12.24 -1.35 -9.03
N LEU A 151 -11.11 -2.01 -9.30
CA LEU A 151 -11.01 -3.09 -10.28
C LEU A 151 -11.82 -4.33 -9.86
N ALA A 152 -11.90 -4.61 -8.56
CA ALA A 152 -12.72 -5.68 -8.01
C ALA A 152 -14.21 -5.33 -7.93
N CYS A 153 -14.59 -4.07 -8.17
CA CYS A 153 -15.96 -3.57 -8.03
C CYS A 153 -16.56 -3.84 -6.64
N THR A 154 -15.76 -3.65 -5.58
CA THR A 154 -16.19 -3.92 -4.19
C THR A 154 -16.50 -2.60 -3.48
N PRO A 155 -17.77 -2.13 -3.48
CA PRO A 155 -18.14 -0.84 -2.90
C PRO A 155 -17.80 -0.75 -1.42
N GLU A 156 -17.98 -1.81 -0.64
CA GLU A 156 -17.72 -1.82 0.80
C GLU A 156 -16.23 -1.62 1.09
N ARG A 157 -15.34 -2.25 0.31
CA ARG A 157 -13.90 -2.07 0.44
C ARG A 157 -13.49 -0.65 0.06
N PHE A 158 -14.09 -0.09 -1.00
CA PHE A 158 -13.82 1.27 -1.40
C PHE A 158 -14.29 2.29 -0.36
N VAL A 159 -15.51 2.16 0.18
CA VAL A 159 -16.03 3.03 1.26
C VAL A 159 -15.07 3.04 2.44
N ARG A 160 -14.62 1.86 2.90
CA ARG A 160 -13.68 1.79 4.02
C ARG A 160 -12.39 2.56 3.74
N LEU A 161 -11.79 2.34 2.56
CA LEU A 161 -10.54 3.02 2.16
C LEU A 161 -10.72 4.54 1.93
N ALA A 162 -11.89 4.96 1.43
CA ALA A 162 -12.19 6.39 1.26
C ALA A 162 -12.44 7.08 2.61
N ALA A 163 -13.13 6.39 3.53
CA ALA A 163 -13.34 6.87 4.90
C ALA A 163 -12.01 7.06 5.63
N VAL A 164 -11.08 6.09 5.51
CA VAL A 164 -9.68 6.19 5.98
C VAL A 164 -9.04 7.51 5.56
N VAL A 165 -9.08 7.86 4.27
CA VAL A 165 -8.48 9.11 3.79
C VAL A 165 -9.24 10.34 4.31
N ALA A 166 -10.57 10.28 4.33
CA ALA A 166 -11.42 11.39 4.75
C ALA A 166 -11.25 11.75 6.23
N SER A 167 -10.95 10.78 7.09
CA SER A 167 -10.68 10.96 8.51
C SER A 167 -9.20 11.20 8.84
N GLY A 168 -8.39 11.59 7.85
CA GLY A 168 -6.98 11.98 8.05
C GLY A 168 -5.97 10.83 8.04
N GLY A 169 -6.36 9.65 7.56
CA GLY A 169 -5.45 8.54 7.27
C GLY A 169 -4.44 8.87 6.17
N VAL A 170 -3.30 8.19 6.18
CA VAL A 170 -2.23 8.46 5.22
C VAL A 170 -2.54 7.74 3.90
N LEU A 171 -2.62 8.51 2.81
CA LEU A 171 -2.66 7.97 1.46
C LEU A 171 -1.24 7.90 0.88
N THR A 172 -0.83 6.73 0.42
CA THR A 172 0.47 6.53 -0.26
C THR A 172 0.32 6.25 -1.74
N ASP A 173 1.26 6.75 -2.54
CA ASP A 173 1.33 6.49 -3.97
C ASP A 173 1.94 5.12 -4.31
N TRP A 174 2.08 4.84 -5.61
CA TRP A 174 2.62 3.58 -6.14
C TRP A 174 4.08 3.30 -5.73
N TRP A 175 4.80 4.34 -5.31
CA TRP A 175 6.18 4.27 -4.83
C TRP A 175 6.27 4.34 -3.30
N GLY A 176 5.12 4.32 -2.61
CA GLY A 176 5.05 4.42 -1.15
C GLY A 176 5.29 5.82 -0.61
N LYS A 177 5.22 6.87 -1.44
CA LYS A 177 5.32 8.26 -0.98
C LYS A 177 3.97 8.77 -0.53
N VAL A 178 3.97 9.58 0.53
CA VAL A 178 2.75 10.20 1.07
C VAL A 178 2.19 11.19 0.04
N VAL A 179 0.91 11.03 -0.28
CA VAL A 179 0.12 11.97 -1.06
C VAL A 179 -0.34 13.08 -0.11
N ALA A 180 -0.07 14.33 -0.47
CA ALA A 180 -0.54 15.47 0.31
C ALA A 180 -2.09 15.46 0.40
N PRO A 181 -2.69 15.79 1.56
CA PRO A 181 -4.14 15.73 1.73
C PRO A 181 -4.93 16.55 0.70
N ASP A 182 -4.42 17.73 0.33
CA ASP A 182 -5.00 18.63 -0.69
C ASP A 182 -4.93 18.08 -2.12
N ARG A 183 -4.21 16.96 -2.33
CA ARG A 183 -4.06 16.28 -3.62
C ARG A 183 -4.78 14.94 -3.69
N ALA A 184 -5.34 14.44 -2.59
CA ALA A 184 -5.97 13.12 -2.55
C ALA A 184 -7.11 12.99 -3.59
N ALA A 185 -7.98 14.00 -3.68
CA ALA A 185 -9.08 14.05 -4.65
C ALA A 185 -8.59 14.01 -6.10
N MET A 186 -7.60 14.85 -6.43
CA MET A 186 -7.00 14.91 -7.77
C MET A 186 -6.36 13.56 -8.17
N VAL A 187 -5.64 12.93 -7.26
CA VAL A 187 -4.95 11.66 -7.53
C VAL A 187 -5.95 10.51 -7.69
N LEU A 188 -7.01 10.48 -6.87
CA LEU A 188 -8.10 9.52 -6.99
C LEU A 188 -8.86 9.72 -8.32
N ALA A 189 -9.22 10.96 -8.66
CA ALA A 189 -9.88 11.30 -9.92
C ALA A 189 -9.03 10.89 -11.14
N SER A 190 -7.74 11.22 -11.12
CA SER A 190 -6.80 10.84 -12.19
C SER A 190 -6.69 9.32 -12.34
N THR A 191 -6.64 8.60 -11.23
CA THR A 191 -6.58 7.14 -11.20
C THR A 191 -7.86 6.53 -11.77
N PHE A 192 -9.01 6.99 -11.30
CA PHE A 192 -10.30 6.51 -11.77
C PHE A 192 -10.51 6.80 -13.26
N GLY A 193 -10.24 8.03 -13.70
CA GLY A 193 -10.32 8.43 -15.11
C GLY A 193 -9.40 7.61 -16.01
N ARG A 194 -8.16 7.33 -15.57
CA ARG A 194 -7.24 6.44 -16.28
C ARG A 194 -7.85 5.05 -16.46
N LEU A 195 -8.38 4.46 -15.39
CA LEU A 195 -8.96 3.11 -15.43
C LEU A 195 -10.18 3.02 -16.35
N LEU A 196 -11.06 4.03 -16.33
CA LEU A 196 -12.22 4.09 -17.21
C LEU A 196 -11.82 4.20 -18.69
N ARG A 197 -10.85 5.08 -19.02
CA ARG A 197 -10.32 5.19 -20.39
C ARG A 197 -9.68 3.89 -20.86
N GLN A 198 -8.96 3.20 -19.97
CA GLN A 198 -8.36 1.89 -20.27
C GLN A 198 -9.42 0.82 -20.53
N ALA A 199 -10.46 0.74 -19.70
CA ALA A 199 -11.56 -0.19 -19.91
C ALA A 199 -12.27 0.08 -21.24
N LEU A 200 -12.57 1.35 -21.53
CA LEU A 200 -13.20 1.76 -22.78
C LEU A 200 -12.34 1.41 -24.01
N ALA A 201 -11.04 1.73 -23.95
CA ALA A 201 -10.10 1.36 -25.01
C ALA A 201 -10.06 -0.16 -25.22
N VAL A 202 -9.98 -0.94 -24.13
CA VAL A 202 -9.98 -2.42 -24.21
C VAL A 202 -11.27 -2.95 -24.82
N ARG A 203 -12.44 -2.34 -24.60
CA ARG A 203 -13.68 -2.72 -25.31
C ARG A 203 -13.54 -2.52 -26.81
N GLY A 204 -13.02 -1.37 -27.24
CA GLY A 204 -12.77 -1.07 -28.66
C GLY A 204 -11.78 -2.03 -29.31
N HIS A 205 -10.65 -2.32 -28.63
CA HIS A 205 -9.66 -3.30 -29.09
C HIS A 205 -10.24 -4.72 -29.15
N ALA A 206 -11.00 -5.13 -28.14
CA ALA A 206 -11.67 -6.42 -28.13
C ALA A 206 -12.67 -6.54 -29.29
N ALA A 207 -13.39 -5.47 -29.63
CA ALA A 207 -14.30 -5.48 -30.77
C ALA A 207 -13.57 -5.68 -32.10
N ARG A 208 -12.52 -4.92 -32.37
CA ARG A 208 -11.71 -5.06 -33.59
C ARG A 208 -10.99 -6.40 -33.68
N ALA A 209 -10.53 -6.91 -32.54
CA ALA A 209 -9.90 -8.23 -32.45
C ALA A 209 -10.91 -9.40 -32.50
N GLY A 210 -12.23 -9.15 -32.61
CA GLY A 210 -13.26 -10.19 -32.65
C GLY A 210 -13.46 -10.94 -31.33
N LEU A 211 -13.27 -10.25 -30.20
CA LEU A 211 -13.34 -10.75 -28.82
C LEU A 211 -14.54 -10.18 -28.04
N SER A 212 -15.44 -9.42 -28.67
CA SER A 212 -16.60 -8.81 -27.98
C SER A 212 -17.45 -9.80 -27.20
N ALA A 213 -17.59 -11.03 -27.71
CA ALA A 213 -18.36 -12.09 -27.05
C ALA A 213 -17.75 -12.55 -25.71
N GLU A 214 -16.46 -12.27 -25.48
CA GLU A 214 -15.74 -12.62 -24.25
C GLU A 214 -15.82 -11.52 -23.18
N LEU A 215 -16.30 -10.31 -23.52
CA LEU A 215 -16.53 -9.21 -22.58
C LEU A 215 -17.81 -9.45 -21.76
N LYS A 216 -17.81 -10.52 -20.96
CA LYS A 216 -18.87 -10.82 -20.01
C LYS A 216 -18.30 -11.02 -18.61
N ALA A 217 -18.93 -10.37 -17.64
CA ALA A 217 -18.49 -10.34 -16.25
C ALA A 217 -18.33 -11.74 -15.64
N ASP A 218 -19.31 -12.62 -15.87
CA ASP A 218 -19.36 -14.01 -15.42
C ASP A 218 -18.22 -14.85 -15.98
N ARG A 219 -17.85 -14.65 -17.25
CA ARG A 219 -16.73 -15.35 -17.89
C ARG A 219 -15.36 -14.88 -17.39
N CYS A 220 -15.27 -13.63 -16.95
CA CYS A 220 -14.02 -13.00 -16.56
C CYS A 220 -13.75 -13.06 -15.03
N SER A 221 -14.64 -13.68 -14.25
CA SER A 221 -14.57 -13.66 -12.77
C SER A 221 -13.76 -14.81 -12.16
N GLY A 222 -13.56 -15.91 -12.90
CA GLY A 222 -12.95 -17.13 -12.37
C GLY A 222 -11.47 -17.00 -11.96
N THR A 223 -11.09 -17.62 -10.84
CA THR A 223 -9.73 -17.57 -10.25
C THR A 223 -8.64 -18.08 -11.19
N ARG A 224 -8.97 -19.03 -12.08
CA ARG A 224 -8.04 -19.59 -13.08
C ARG A 224 -8.18 -18.98 -14.47
N TRP A 225 -9.12 -18.05 -14.67
CA TRP A 225 -9.42 -17.46 -15.98
C TRP A 225 -8.19 -16.80 -16.63
N TYR A 226 -7.36 -16.13 -15.82
CA TYR A 226 -6.14 -15.49 -16.33
C TYR A 226 -5.22 -16.50 -17.03
N ASN A 227 -4.85 -17.58 -16.34
CA ASN A 227 -3.91 -18.58 -16.85
C ASN A 227 -4.52 -19.50 -17.92
N GLN A 228 -5.83 -19.79 -17.84
CA GLN A 228 -6.48 -20.76 -18.73
C GLN A 228 -7.08 -20.15 -19.99
N THR A 229 -7.48 -18.88 -19.93
CA THR A 229 -8.23 -18.23 -21.01
C THR A 229 -7.58 -16.95 -21.45
N PHE A 230 -7.39 -15.99 -20.54
CA PHE A 230 -6.93 -14.66 -20.92
C PHE A 230 -5.52 -14.70 -21.52
N GLN A 231 -4.53 -15.18 -20.78
CA GLN A 231 -3.14 -15.19 -21.21
C GLN A 231 -2.90 -16.02 -22.49
N PRO A 232 -3.37 -17.28 -22.62
CA PRO A 232 -3.06 -18.08 -23.80
C PRO A 232 -3.92 -17.75 -25.03
N ARG A 233 -5.17 -17.26 -24.86
CA ARG A 233 -6.13 -17.14 -25.98
C ARG A 233 -6.53 -15.71 -26.31
N LEU A 234 -6.76 -14.87 -25.30
CA LEU A 234 -7.29 -13.50 -25.52
C LEU A 234 -6.17 -12.48 -25.67
N TYR A 235 -5.16 -12.55 -24.81
CA TYR A 235 -4.06 -11.60 -24.76
C TYR A 235 -3.30 -11.47 -26.08
N PRO A 236 -2.91 -12.55 -26.80
CA PRO A 236 -2.15 -12.39 -28.05
C PRO A 236 -2.91 -11.59 -29.12
N ARG A 237 -4.23 -11.83 -29.24
CA ARG A 237 -5.10 -11.12 -30.19
C ARG A 237 -5.33 -9.68 -29.77
N LEU A 238 -5.55 -9.45 -28.48
CA LEU A 238 -5.73 -8.12 -27.93
C LEU A 238 -4.46 -7.27 -28.04
N ALA A 239 -3.30 -7.84 -27.72
CA ALA A 239 -1.99 -7.20 -27.81
C ALA A 239 -1.67 -6.80 -29.25
N ALA A 240 -1.92 -7.69 -30.23
CA ALA A 240 -1.69 -7.38 -31.64
C ALA A 240 -2.50 -6.18 -32.14
N ASP A 241 -3.78 -6.05 -31.76
CA ASP A 241 -4.60 -4.87 -32.13
C ASP A 241 -4.15 -3.59 -31.40
N ILE A 242 -3.69 -3.70 -30.14
CA ILE A 242 -3.15 -2.58 -29.38
C ILE A 242 -1.84 -2.08 -30.00
N GLU A 243 -0.91 -2.98 -30.31
CA GLU A 243 0.37 -2.66 -30.95
C GLU A 243 0.18 -2.01 -32.33
N ALA A 244 -0.88 -2.40 -33.06
CA ALA A 244 -1.25 -1.79 -34.33
C ALA A 244 -1.95 -0.42 -34.21
N THR A 245 -2.23 0.06 -32.99
CA THR A 245 -2.96 1.32 -32.75
C THR A 245 -2.13 2.27 -31.86
N PRO A 246 -1.29 3.13 -32.46
CA PRO A 246 -0.48 4.09 -31.72
C PRO A 246 -1.32 5.07 -30.88
N GLY A 247 -0.85 5.38 -29.67
CA GLY A 247 -1.51 6.34 -28.78
C GLY A 247 -2.71 5.76 -28.01
N SER A 248 -2.89 4.44 -28.04
CA SER A 248 -3.94 3.79 -27.26
C SER A 248 -3.71 3.97 -25.76
N PRO A 249 -4.75 4.28 -24.95
CA PRO A 249 -4.66 4.26 -23.49
C PRO A 249 -4.21 2.91 -22.88
N ALA A 250 -4.27 1.84 -23.68
CA ALA A 250 -3.86 0.48 -23.32
C ALA A 250 -2.43 0.10 -23.81
N GLU A 251 -1.74 0.99 -24.51
CA GLU A 251 -0.40 0.77 -25.07
C GLU A 251 0.66 0.53 -23.98
N GLY A 252 1.65 -0.32 -24.28
CA GLY A 252 2.79 -0.61 -23.39
C GLY A 252 2.44 -1.36 -22.09
N ARG A 253 1.22 -1.90 -21.99
CA ARG A 253 0.73 -2.58 -20.79
C ARG A 253 1.10 -4.06 -20.80
N SER A 254 1.47 -4.58 -19.63
CA SER A 254 1.74 -6.02 -19.48
C SER A 254 0.45 -6.84 -19.59
N SER A 255 0.58 -8.14 -19.88
CA SER A 255 -0.55 -9.07 -19.88
C SER A 255 -1.33 -9.05 -18.55
N TRP A 256 -0.63 -8.86 -17.43
CA TRP A 256 -1.24 -8.73 -16.11
C TRP A 256 -2.06 -7.44 -15.93
N GLN A 257 -1.62 -6.33 -16.52
CA GLN A 257 -2.38 -5.08 -16.47
C GLN A 257 -3.59 -5.14 -17.41
N LEU A 258 -3.40 -5.65 -18.62
CA LEU A 258 -4.47 -5.76 -19.61
C LEU A 258 -5.58 -6.71 -19.17
N HIS A 259 -5.28 -7.79 -18.45
CA HIS A 259 -6.35 -8.66 -17.93
C HIS A 259 -7.24 -7.91 -16.95
N ARG A 260 -6.68 -7.04 -16.11
CA ARG A 260 -7.45 -6.27 -15.11
C ARG A 260 -8.33 -5.24 -15.79
N SER A 261 -7.82 -4.54 -16.80
CA SER A 261 -8.61 -3.64 -17.64
C SER A 261 -9.68 -4.40 -18.44
N PHE A 262 -9.41 -5.61 -18.91
CA PHE A 262 -10.41 -6.45 -19.59
C PHE A 262 -11.54 -6.89 -18.65
N ARG A 263 -11.23 -7.22 -17.39
CA ARG A 263 -12.26 -7.50 -16.37
C ARG A 263 -13.15 -6.29 -16.11
N LEU A 264 -12.54 -5.10 -15.99
CA LEU A 264 -13.28 -3.85 -15.83
C LEU A 264 -14.12 -3.51 -17.08
N ALA A 265 -13.57 -3.74 -18.28
CA ALA A 265 -14.27 -3.58 -19.56
C ALA A 265 -15.44 -4.56 -19.73
N ALA A 266 -15.30 -5.80 -19.25
CA ALA A 266 -16.35 -6.80 -19.21
C ALA A 266 -17.39 -6.52 -18.13
N ALA A 267 -17.01 -5.72 -17.12
CA ALA A 267 -17.89 -5.33 -16.05
C ALA A 267 -18.93 -4.31 -16.54
N TYR A 268 -18.50 -3.27 -17.25
CA TYR A 268 -19.38 -2.16 -17.60
C TYR A 268 -19.65 -2.10 -19.10
N SER A 269 -20.84 -1.66 -19.46
CA SER A 269 -21.17 -1.34 -20.84
C SER A 269 -20.43 -0.07 -21.28
N GLU A 270 -20.31 0.11 -22.59
CA GLU A 270 -19.70 1.31 -23.15
C GLU A 270 -20.43 2.60 -22.74
N PRO A 271 -21.78 2.67 -22.76
CA PRO A 271 -22.52 3.82 -22.23
C PRO A 271 -22.19 4.15 -20.77
N GLU A 272 -22.09 3.15 -19.89
CA GLU A 272 -21.78 3.34 -18.46
C GLU A 272 -20.37 3.94 -18.26
N LEU A 273 -19.39 3.45 -19.03
CA LEU A 273 -18.02 3.97 -18.98
C LEU A 273 -17.94 5.42 -19.49
N ILE A 274 -18.66 5.74 -20.57
CA ILE A 274 -18.72 7.10 -21.14
C ILE A 274 -19.41 8.04 -20.15
N GLU A 275 -20.52 7.63 -19.57
CA GLU A 275 -21.25 8.43 -18.58
C GLU A 275 -20.38 8.71 -17.34
N ALA A 276 -19.67 7.70 -16.82
CA ALA A 276 -18.77 7.87 -15.69
C ALA A 276 -17.62 8.85 -16.00
N LEU A 277 -17.04 8.77 -17.21
CA LEU A 277 -16.03 9.72 -17.68
C LEU A 277 -16.58 11.14 -17.78
N ALA A 278 -17.81 11.30 -18.30
CA ALA A 278 -18.46 12.60 -18.42
C ALA A 278 -18.74 13.22 -17.05
N ARG A 279 -19.25 12.43 -16.10
CA ARG A 279 -19.48 12.86 -14.70
C ARG A 279 -18.17 13.26 -14.03
N LEU A 280 -17.11 12.47 -14.20
CA LEU A 280 -15.78 12.77 -13.67
C LEU A 280 -15.23 14.09 -14.26
N ALA A 281 -15.34 14.30 -15.58
CA ALA A 281 -14.91 15.54 -16.21
C ALA A 281 -15.72 16.76 -15.71
N GLY A 282 -17.02 16.59 -15.47
CA GLY A 282 -17.91 17.62 -14.93
C GLY A 282 -17.59 18.01 -13.47
N SER A 283 -17.04 17.09 -12.67
CA SER A 283 -16.71 17.31 -11.26
C SER A 283 -15.60 18.34 -11.02
N ARG A 284 -14.73 18.58 -12.02
CA ARG A 284 -13.54 19.43 -11.90
C ARG A 284 -12.61 19.08 -10.72
N ALA A 285 -12.72 17.89 -10.14
CA ALA A 285 -11.97 17.49 -8.95
C ALA A 285 -10.44 17.45 -9.16
N GLU A 286 -9.97 17.41 -10.40
CA GLU A 286 -8.53 17.56 -10.73
C GLU A 286 -8.00 18.97 -10.46
N ARG A 287 -8.88 19.97 -10.32
CA ARG A 287 -8.54 21.38 -10.08
C ARG A 287 -8.99 21.88 -8.72
N ASP A 288 -9.85 21.13 -8.03
CA ASP A 288 -10.36 21.47 -6.72
C ASP A 288 -9.47 20.89 -5.62
N ARG A 289 -8.97 21.78 -4.75
CA ARG A 289 -8.15 21.42 -3.58
C ARG A 289 -8.94 21.53 -2.27
N SER A 290 -10.26 21.72 -2.37
CA SER A 290 -11.14 21.77 -1.21
C SER A 290 -11.19 20.42 -0.49
N PRO A 291 -11.41 20.39 0.83
CA PRO A 291 -11.65 19.16 1.58
C PRO A 291 -12.87 18.36 1.06
N SER A 292 -13.88 19.04 0.48
CA SER A 292 -15.07 18.41 -0.10
C SER A 292 -14.79 17.66 -1.40
N ALA A 293 -13.74 18.03 -2.16
CA ALA A 293 -13.42 17.42 -3.44
C ALA A 293 -13.19 15.90 -3.35
N LEU A 294 -12.64 15.43 -2.22
CA LEU A 294 -12.43 14.00 -2.00
C LEU A 294 -13.76 13.25 -1.83
N ALA A 295 -14.71 13.85 -1.10
CA ALA A 295 -16.05 13.28 -0.91
C ALA A 295 -16.80 13.22 -2.24
N ASP A 296 -16.71 14.27 -3.07
CA ASP A 296 -17.37 14.33 -4.38
C ASP A 296 -16.84 13.25 -5.33
N VAL A 297 -15.52 13.10 -5.45
CA VAL A 297 -14.91 12.05 -6.28
C VAL A 297 -15.24 10.66 -5.73
N SER A 298 -15.20 10.50 -4.41
CA SER A 298 -15.56 9.22 -3.78
C SER A 298 -17.01 8.86 -4.04
N GLY A 299 -17.93 9.84 -4.00
CA GLY A 299 -19.33 9.65 -4.35
C GLY A 299 -19.54 9.25 -5.81
N LEU A 300 -18.80 9.85 -6.75
CA LEU A 300 -18.84 9.47 -8.16
C LEU A 300 -18.35 8.04 -8.39
N VAL A 301 -17.24 7.67 -7.74
CA VAL A 301 -16.71 6.31 -7.79
C VAL A 301 -17.72 5.33 -7.22
N LEU A 302 -18.30 5.63 -6.05
CA LEU A 302 -19.29 4.78 -5.38
C LEU A 302 -20.55 4.61 -6.21
N GLY A 303 -21.06 5.66 -6.84
CA GLY A 303 -22.19 5.55 -7.77
C GLY A 303 -21.89 4.62 -8.94
N PHE A 304 -20.66 4.67 -9.48
CA PHE A 304 -20.24 3.81 -10.57
C PHE A 304 -20.09 2.33 -10.15
N ILE A 305 -19.43 2.06 -9.02
CA ILE A 305 -19.26 0.67 -8.54
C ILE A 305 -20.53 0.08 -7.91
N GLY A 306 -21.35 0.90 -7.27
CA GLY A 306 -22.60 0.50 -6.61
C GLY A 306 -23.73 0.12 -7.59
N ASN A 307 -23.85 0.81 -8.73
CA ASN A 307 -24.84 0.48 -9.77
C ASN A 307 -24.70 -0.96 -10.30
N ARG A 308 -23.50 -1.53 -10.23
CA ARG A 308 -23.22 -2.92 -10.60
C ARG A 308 -23.61 -3.91 -9.50
N ALA A 309 -23.34 -3.60 -8.24
CA ALA A 309 -23.67 -4.48 -7.10
C ALA A 309 -25.18 -4.68 -6.95
N ALA A 310 -25.99 -3.70 -7.33
CA ALA A 310 -27.45 -3.78 -7.36
C ALA A 310 -28.03 -4.53 -8.57
N SER A 311 -27.19 -4.89 -9.56
CA SER A 311 -27.65 -5.58 -10.76
C SER A 311 -27.84 -7.09 -10.48
N PRO A 312 -28.98 -7.70 -10.86
CA PRO A 312 -29.40 -9.05 -10.44
C PRO A 312 -28.50 -10.21 -10.90
N ALA A 313 -27.43 -9.93 -11.66
CA ALA A 313 -26.45 -10.93 -12.07
C ALA A 313 -25.48 -11.36 -10.95
N HIS A 314 -25.40 -10.62 -9.83
CA HIS A 314 -24.43 -10.92 -8.76
C HIS A 314 -25.01 -11.72 -7.57
N THR A 315 -26.33 -11.73 -7.37
CA THR A 315 -26.99 -12.51 -6.31
C THR A 315 -26.97 -14.03 -6.56
N ALA A 316 -26.69 -14.48 -7.79
CA ALA A 316 -26.66 -15.89 -8.14
C ALA A 316 -25.31 -16.59 -7.91
N ALA A 317 -24.26 -15.87 -7.48
CA ALA A 317 -22.90 -16.42 -7.33
C ALA A 317 -22.47 -16.71 -5.88
N SER A 318 -23.39 -16.56 -4.92
CA SER A 318 -23.17 -16.84 -3.49
C SER A 318 -24.13 -17.90 -2.92
N GLY A 319 -24.76 -18.70 -3.79
CA GLY A 319 -25.55 -19.88 -3.44
C GLY A 319 -24.80 -21.17 -3.72
#